data_AF-A0A3M2BNV3-F1
#
_entry.id   AF-A0A3M2BNV3-F1
#
_cell.length_a   1.000
_cell.length_b   1.000
_cell.length_c   1.000
_cell.angle_alpha   90.00
_cell.angle_beta   90.00
_cell.angle_gamma   90.00
#
_symmetry.space_group_name_H-M   'P 1'
#
loop_
_entity.id
_entity.type
_entity.pdbx_description
1 polymer ?
#
loop_
_entity_poly.entity_id
_entity_poly.type
_entity_poly.pdbx_seq_one_letter_code
_entity_poly.pdbx_strand_id
1 'polypeptide(L)'
;MIGNDGKNRIRSAGNHVEEVIPDINALGSRWHFSCRRGKILQSGGGPLNDWLGESVLLPYGWRDGRLVSVHEVDRGLACRCLCPNCGGELVARKGMVRVHHFAHASGHDCGSGVETAIHMLAKDIVAAAPQIFVPGYTHRHRIPAGGVPIEGIASFAPISLPVYSATKEAAVFAGGHTFRADVLLEVEYERARCPLAVEICVSHPIDERKKAALSRHDIASVEIVIEDKGVLSGHPDEDMNRLRKHLLDRLHGKQWIHPIGYSDLARRAREDAEAKARLRPVGDRHAERISARRPRHVNRPHARPLPPPAPKRRKWYGDDAIVHTSEEYPGAFVVELVPGNDTAVSKMEALARKHEGVRLEGRAAWSFPDNLAAKVLRNLN
;
A
#
# COMPACT_ATOMS: atom_id res chain seq x y z
N MET A 1 -62.93 18.07 32.35
CA MET A 1 -62.24 17.92 33.65
C MET A 1 -61.97 16.44 33.85
N ILE A 2 -60.70 16.07 34.10
CA ILE A 2 -60.18 15.00 34.99
C ILE A 2 -60.90 13.63 34.86
N GLY A 3 -60.30 12.58 34.27
CA GLY A 3 -59.35 11.64 34.90
C GLY A 3 -60.07 10.76 35.95
N ASN A 4 -59.99 9.43 36.04
CA ASN A 4 -59.07 8.38 35.59
C ASN A 4 -59.78 7.01 35.81
N ASP A 5 -59.07 5.90 35.56
CA ASP A 5 -59.36 4.48 35.90
C ASP A 5 -59.74 3.62 34.68
N GLY A 6 -59.02 2.58 34.30
CA GLY A 6 -57.82 1.96 34.84
C GLY A 6 -57.68 0.62 34.13
N LYS A 7 -56.45 0.20 33.83
CA LYS A 7 -56.05 -1.21 33.84
C LYS A 7 -54.54 -1.31 33.71
N ASN A 8 -53.99 -1.85 34.79
CA ASN A 8 -52.60 -2.13 35.03
C ASN A 8 -52.24 -3.50 34.43
N ARG A 9 -50.92 -3.74 34.28
CA ARG A 9 -50.23 -5.04 34.17
C ARG A 9 -50.22 -5.67 32.75
N ILE A 10 -49.10 -6.10 32.16
CA ILE A 10 -47.92 -6.82 32.70
C ILE A 10 -46.64 -6.48 31.91
N ARG A 11 -45.52 -6.53 32.64
CA ARG A 11 -44.12 -6.28 32.25
C ARG A 11 -43.54 -7.34 31.30
N SER A 12 -42.70 -6.91 30.36
CA SER A 12 -41.50 -7.65 29.94
C SER A 12 -40.30 -6.71 29.96
N ALA A 13 -39.28 -7.10 30.74
CA ALA A 13 -37.92 -6.59 30.68
C ALA A 13 -37.34 -6.88 29.28
N GLY A 14 -36.49 -6.07 28.65
CA GLY A 14 -35.43 -5.22 29.19
C GLY A 14 -34.13 -5.67 28.52
N ASN A 15 -33.64 -4.84 27.60
CA ASN A 15 -32.21 -4.60 27.27
C ASN A 15 -32.14 -3.88 25.91
N HIS A 16 -32.38 -2.57 25.92
CA HIS A 16 -31.90 -1.68 24.86
C HIS A 16 -30.44 -1.36 25.18
N VAL A 17 -29.54 -1.82 24.31
CA VAL A 17 -28.17 -1.32 24.26
C VAL A 17 -28.28 -0.02 23.46
N GLU A 18 -28.12 1.12 24.13
CA GLU A 18 -28.01 2.41 23.43
C GLU A 18 -26.69 2.41 22.64
N GLU A 19 -26.80 2.36 21.31
CA GLU A 19 -25.72 2.69 20.40
C GLU A 19 -25.38 4.18 20.55
N VAL A 20 -24.29 4.47 21.23
CA VAL A 20 -23.68 5.81 21.21
C VAL A 20 -22.91 5.94 19.89
N ILE A 21 -23.57 6.49 18.87
CA ILE A 21 -22.91 7.02 17.67
C ILE A 21 -22.32 8.39 18.06
N PRO A 22 -21.00 8.60 18.03
CA PRO A 22 -20.46 9.93 18.26
C PRO A 22 -20.77 10.84 17.07
N ASP A 23 -21.44 11.95 17.38
CA ASP A 23 -21.81 13.02 16.47
C ASP A 23 -20.56 13.63 15.81
N ILE A 24 -20.47 13.52 14.48
CA ILE A 24 -19.27 13.84 13.67
C ILE A 24 -19.21 15.35 13.34
N ASN A 25 -20.22 16.13 13.72
CA ASN A 25 -20.31 17.56 13.39
C ASN A 25 -20.02 18.47 14.59
N ALA A 26 -18.80 18.42 15.12
CA ALA A 26 -18.28 19.50 15.93
C ALA A 26 -16.75 19.57 15.83
N LEU A 27 -16.26 20.51 15.01
CA LEU A 27 -15.23 21.50 15.37
C LEU A 27 -14.71 22.19 14.10
N GLY A 28 -15.07 23.47 13.98
CA GLY A 28 -14.66 24.34 12.89
C GLY A 28 -13.18 24.69 12.88
N SER A 29 -12.68 24.83 11.66
CA SER A 29 -11.80 25.90 11.14
C SER A 29 -10.84 26.62 12.11
N ARG A 30 -9.54 26.33 12.00
CA ARG A 30 -8.40 27.28 11.85
C ARG A 30 -7.12 26.69 12.42
N TRP A 31 -6.13 26.42 11.57
CA TRP A 31 -4.72 26.39 11.99
C TRP A 31 -3.83 27.02 10.92
N HIS A 32 -3.15 28.10 11.30
CA HIS A 32 -2.05 28.72 10.57
C HIS A 32 -0.81 27.83 10.64
N PHE A 33 -0.19 27.52 9.50
CA PHE A 33 1.10 26.85 9.44
C PHE A 33 2.23 27.80 9.86
N SER A 34 2.90 27.51 10.97
CA SER A 34 4.18 28.11 11.34
C SER A 34 5.29 27.11 11.00
N CYS A 35 6.02 27.37 9.90
CA CYS A 35 7.23 26.63 9.56
C CYS A 35 8.44 27.26 10.29
N ARG A 36 9.00 26.56 11.28
CA ARG A 36 10.30 26.93 11.88
C ARG A 36 11.43 26.30 11.08
N ARG A 37 12.35 27.17 10.67
CA ARG A 37 13.60 26.91 9.94
C ARG A 37 14.52 25.92 10.67
N GLY A 38 15.12 25.01 9.92
CA GLY A 38 16.41 24.38 10.24
C GLY A 38 17.39 24.65 9.11
N LYS A 39 18.39 25.51 9.37
CA LYS A 39 19.57 25.74 8.51
C LYS A 39 20.51 24.54 8.62
N ILE A 40 21.07 24.08 7.50
CA ILE A 40 22.41 23.49 7.46
C ILE A 40 23.16 24.06 6.26
N LEU A 41 24.28 24.73 6.54
CA LEU A 41 25.35 25.06 5.61
C LEU A 41 26.26 23.84 5.48
N GLN A 42 26.68 23.49 4.26
CA GLN A 42 28.11 23.41 3.92
C GLN A 42 28.32 23.27 2.41
N SER A 43 29.29 24.04 1.93
CA SER A 43 29.86 24.18 0.60
C SER A 43 30.79 23.03 0.23
N GLY A 44 30.82 22.65 -1.05
CA GLY A 44 31.89 21.85 -1.65
C GLY A 44 31.75 21.81 -3.18
N GLY A 45 32.68 22.47 -3.88
CA GLY A 45 32.68 22.57 -5.34
C GLY A 45 33.12 21.30 -6.06
N GLY A 46 32.54 21.09 -7.24
CA GLY A 46 32.87 20.07 -8.24
C GLY A 46 32.16 20.41 -9.57
N PRO A 47 32.72 20.04 -10.74
CA PRO A 47 32.74 20.94 -11.90
C PRO A 47 31.57 20.78 -12.88
N LEU A 48 31.28 21.90 -13.56
CA LEU A 48 30.71 22.00 -14.92
C LEU A 48 29.38 21.26 -15.14
N ASN A 49 28.29 21.83 -14.64
CA ASN A 49 26.94 21.71 -15.24
C ASN A 49 26.11 22.99 -15.02
N ASP A 50 26.78 24.15 -15.05
CA ASP A 50 26.09 25.43 -15.21
C ASP A 50 25.51 25.51 -16.64
N TRP A 51 24.28 26.02 -16.77
CA TRP A 51 23.55 26.40 -18.01
C TRP A 51 22.40 25.52 -18.53
N LEU A 52 21.78 24.65 -17.71
CA LEU A 52 20.36 24.29 -17.87
C LEU A 52 19.73 24.16 -16.48
N GLY A 53 19.37 25.31 -15.89
CA GLY A 53 18.51 25.32 -14.70
C GLY A 53 17.14 24.77 -15.08
N GLU A 54 16.91 23.47 -14.86
CA GLU A 54 15.59 22.86 -14.89
C GLU A 54 14.77 23.44 -13.73
N SER A 55 14.19 24.62 -13.96
CA SER A 55 13.10 25.12 -13.13
C SER A 55 11.94 24.14 -13.24
N VAL A 56 11.46 23.61 -12.11
CA VAL A 56 10.27 22.75 -12.04
C VAL A 56 9.12 23.48 -12.72
N LEU A 57 8.64 22.90 -13.82
CA LEU A 57 7.55 23.45 -14.62
C LEU A 57 6.24 23.11 -13.91
N LEU A 58 5.56 24.13 -13.37
CA LEU A 58 4.31 23.94 -12.64
C LEU A 58 3.12 23.99 -13.62
N PRO A 59 2.35 22.91 -13.81
CA PRO A 59 1.20 22.93 -14.72
C PRO A 59 -0.04 23.62 -14.11
N TYR A 60 -0.12 23.67 -12.77
CA TYR A 60 -1.23 24.24 -12.02
C TYR A 60 -0.77 25.29 -11.02
N GLY A 61 -1.63 26.29 -10.81
CA GLY A 61 -1.50 27.32 -9.79
C GLY A 61 -2.75 27.38 -8.92
N TRP A 62 -2.63 27.97 -7.73
CA TRP A 62 -3.74 28.21 -6.82
C TRP A 62 -4.33 29.60 -7.05
N ARG A 63 -5.65 29.68 -7.24
CA ARG A 63 -6.37 30.95 -7.38
C ARG A 63 -7.80 30.80 -6.89
N ASP A 64 -8.29 31.77 -6.13
CA ASP A 64 -9.68 31.84 -5.65
C ASP A 64 -10.18 30.55 -4.98
N GLY A 65 -9.31 29.90 -4.18
CA GLY A 65 -9.67 28.70 -3.42
C GLY A 65 -9.66 27.39 -4.21
N ARG A 66 -9.14 27.38 -5.44
CA ARG A 66 -9.00 26.16 -6.26
C ARG A 66 -7.71 26.12 -7.07
N LEU A 67 -7.37 24.93 -7.54
CA LEU A 67 -6.34 24.76 -8.56
C LEU A 67 -6.90 25.19 -9.93
N VAL A 68 -6.07 25.92 -10.68
CA VAL A 68 -6.33 26.35 -12.06
C VAL A 68 -5.15 25.96 -12.94
N SER A 69 -5.45 25.49 -14.14
CA SER A 69 -4.42 25.14 -15.11
C SER A 69 -3.80 26.41 -15.70
N VAL A 70 -2.51 26.33 -16.05
CA VAL A 70 -1.84 27.38 -16.82
C VAL A 70 -2.56 27.70 -18.13
N HIS A 71 -3.26 26.75 -18.74
CA HIS A 71 -3.99 26.98 -19.98
C HIS A 71 -5.20 27.90 -19.79
N GLU A 72 -5.80 27.93 -18.60
CA GLU A 72 -7.04 28.63 -18.28
C GLU A 72 -6.85 30.08 -17.81
N VAL A 73 -5.60 30.52 -17.61
CA VAL A 73 -5.30 31.83 -17.00
C VAL A 73 -4.69 32.83 -17.98
N ASP A 74 -4.70 34.11 -17.66
CA ASP A 74 -3.98 35.11 -18.45
C ASP A 74 -2.47 34.91 -18.41
N ARG A 75 -1.77 35.38 -19.45
CA ARG A 75 -0.30 35.32 -19.50
C ARG A 75 0.32 36.25 -18.45
N GLY A 76 1.47 35.83 -17.91
CA GLY A 76 2.30 36.63 -17.02
C GLY A 76 1.74 36.73 -15.61
N LEU A 77 2.05 37.84 -14.92
CA LEU A 77 1.56 38.13 -13.56
C LEU A 77 0.06 38.42 -13.52
N ALA A 78 -0.56 38.72 -14.67
CA ALA A 78 -2.00 38.90 -14.77
C ALA A 78 -2.80 37.64 -14.38
N CYS A 79 -2.16 36.46 -14.38
CA CYS A 79 -2.80 35.23 -13.91
C CYS A 79 -3.22 35.28 -12.44
N ARG A 80 -2.54 36.08 -11.60
CA ARG A 80 -2.78 36.20 -10.14
C ARG A 80 -2.80 34.85 -9.42
N CYS A 81 -1.99 33.90 -9.87
CA CYS A 81 -1.89 32.57 -9.29
C CYS A 81 -0.79 32.52 -8.22
N LEU A 82 -0.99 31.68 -7.21
CA LEU A 82 -0.02 31.38 -6.16
C LEU A 82 0.46 29.93 -6.28
N CYS A 83 1.67 29.64 -5.82
CA CYS A 83 2.17 28.27 -5.72
C CYS A 83 1.34 27.51 -4.67
N PRO A 84 0.77 26.33 -5.00
CA PRO A 84 0.00 25.55 -4.03
C PRO A 84 0.84 25.05 -2.84
N ASN A 85 2.16 24.96 -3.00
CA ASN A 85 3.07 24.54 -1.93
C ASN A 85 3.53 25.71 -1.05
N CYS A 86 4.21 26.71 -1.63
CA CYS A 86 4.86 27.77 -0.85
C CYS A 86 4.04 29.07 -0.74
N GLY A 87 2.94 29.19 -1.49
CA GLY A 87 2.13 30.41 -1.55
C GLY A 87 2.77 31.57 -2.32
N GLY A 88 3.96 31.38 -2.90
CA GLY A 88 4.65 32.42 -3.67
C GLY A 88 3.93 32.76 -4.99
N GLU A 89 4.03 34.01 -5.43
CA GLU A 89 3.42 34.46 -6.69
C GLU A 89 3.97 33.72 -7.90
N LEU A 90 3.07 33.36 -8.82
CA LEU A 90 3.39 32.68 -10.07
C LEU A 90 3.23 33.60 -11.27
N VAL A 91 4.05 33.35 -12.28
CA VAL A 91 4.00 33.96 -13.61
C VAL A 91 3.61 32.87 -14.61
N ALA A 92 2.48 33.05 -15.30
CA ALA A 92 2.06 32.14 -16.36
C ALA A 92 2.92 32.36 -17.61
N ARG A 93 3.83 31.43 -17.91
CA ARG A 93 4.66 31.45 -19.10
C ARG A 93 3.97 30.65 -20.20
N LYS A 94 3.48 31.37 -21.20
CA LYS A 94 2.83 30.82 -22.40
C LYS A 94 3.65 31.14 -23.63
N GLY A 95 3.95 30.14 -24.45
CA GLY A 95 4.80 30.31 -25.62
C GLY A 95 4.61 29.17 -26.62
N MET A 96 4.99 29.41 -27.86
CA MET A 96 4.86 28.43 -28.95
C MET A 96 5.99 27.38 -28.93
N VAL A 97 7.10 27.66 -28.25
CA VAL A 97 8.31 26.81 -28.25
C VAL A 97 8.44 25.97 -26.98
N ARG A 98 8.02 26.51 -25.83
CA ARG A 98 8.07 25.81 -24.53
C ARG A 98 6.66 25.55 -24.04
N VAL A 99 6.46 24.38 -23.43
CA VAL A 99 5.18 24.01 -22.80
C VAL A 99 4.71 25.10 -21.85
N HIS A 100 3.40 25.32 -21.81
CA HIS A 100 2.82 26.28 -20.88
C HIS A 100 3.10 25.83 -19.46
N HIS A 101 3.60 26.74 -18.62
CA HIS A 101 3.88 26.44 -17.22
C HIS A 101 3.82 27.71 -16.39
N PHE A 102 3.63 27.54 -15.09
CA PHE A 102 3.89 28.55 -14.10
C PHE A 102 5.36 28.50 -13.67
N ALA A 103 5.92 29.68 -13.45
CA ALA A 103 7.21 29.86 -12.80
C ALA A 103 7.05 30.83 -11.62
N HIS A 104 7.85 30.67 -10.57
CA HIS A 104 7.84 31.61 -9.45
C HIS A 104 8.30 33.00 -9.92
N ALA A 105 7.56 34.05 -9.54
CA ALA A 105 7.88 35.42 -9.90
C ALA A 105 9.24 35.88 -9.34
N SER A 106 9.59 35.39 -8.15
CA SER A 106 10.89 35.63 -7.50
C SER A 106 12.07 34.95 -8.19
N GLY A 107 11.83 34.02 -9.13
CA GLY A 107 12.85 33.16 -9.73
C GLY A 107 13.32 32.02 -8.83
N HIS A 108 12.87 31.95 -7.58
CA HIS A 108 13.21 30.85 -6.65
C HIS A 108 12.21 29.70 -6.77
N ASP A 109 12.67 28.52 -7.14
CA ASP A 109 11.87 27.31 -7.19
C ASP A 109 11.72 26.67 -5.79
N CYS A 110 10.50 26.25 -5.43
CA CYS A 110 10.24 25.57 -4.16
C CYS A 110 10.32 24.04 -4.26
N GLY A 111 10.54 23.46 -5.45
CA GLY A 111 10.82 22.04 -5.67
C GLY A 111 9.63 21.07 -5.49
N SER A 112 8.63 21.41 -4.67
CA SER A 112 7.52 20.51 -4.33
C SER A 112 6.15 20.94 -4.87
N GLY A 113 6.07 22.02 -5.66
CA GLY A 113 4.79 22.56 -6.13
C GLY A 113 3.98 21.59 -7.00
N VAL A 114 4.64 20.79 -7.84
CA VAL A 114 3.98 19.76 -8.68
C VAL A 114 3.37 18.67 -7.80
N GLU A 115 4.13 18.17 -6.82
CA GLU A 115 3.67 17.12 -5.91
C GLU A 115 2.45 17.56 -5.11
N THR A 116 2.45 18.80 -4.62
CA THR A 116 1.30 19.38 -3.91
C THR A 116 0.09 19.48 -4.83
N ALA A 117 0.26 19.92 -6.09
CA ALA A 117 -0.84 19.99 -7.04
C ALA A 117 -1.44 18.60 -7.34
N ILE A 118 -0.60 17.59 -7.56
CA ILE A 118 -1.03 16.19 -7.74
C ILE A 118 -1.84 15.73 -6.53
N HIS A 119 -1.32 15.96 -5.32
CA HIS A 119 -1.96 15.52 -4.07
C HIS A 119 -3.35 16.14 -3.89
N MET A 120 -3.47 17.43 -4.15
CA MET A 120 -4.74 18.16 -4.04
C MET A 120 -5.78 17.69 -5.07
N LEU A 121 -5.39 17.56 -6.35
CA LEU A 121 -6.28 17.02 -7.39
C LEU A 121 -6.71 15.59 -7.07
N ALA A 122 -5.79 14.76 -6.59
CA ALA A 122 -6.09 13.39 -6.21
C ALA A 122 -7.10 13.31 -5.06
N LYS A 123 -6.98 14.17 -4.04
CA LYS A 123 -7.96 14.28 -2.95
C LYS A 123 -9.34 14.65 -3.47
N ASP A 124 -9.42 15.63 -4.37
CA ASP A 124 -10.69 16.06 -4.96
C ASP A 124 -11.34 14.95 -5.80
N ILE A 125 -10.54 14.21 -6.58
CA ILE A 125 -11.03 13.08 -7.37
C ILE A 125 -11.56 11.96 -6.49
N VAL A 126 -10.82 11.56 -5.46
CA VAL A 126 -11.22 10.48 -4.54
C VAL A 126 -12.45 10.88 -3.75
N ALA A 127 -12.52 12.13 -3.26
CA ALA A 127 -13.67 12.61 -2.49
C ALA A 127 -14.96 12.72 -3.32
N ALA A 128 -14.85 12.94 -4.64
CA ALA A 128 -15.99 12.98 -5.55
C ALA A 128 -16.32 11.62 -6.20
N ALA A 129 -15.63 10.55 -5.82
CA ALA A 129 -15.79 9.25 -6.46
C ALA A 129 -17.08 8.55 -5.98
N PRO A 130 -17.91 8.00 -6.89
CA PRO A 130 -19.06 7.20 -6.49
C PRO A 130 -18.69 5.77 -6.06
N GLN A 131 -17.49 5.33 -6.44
CA GLN A 131 -16.94 4.04 -6.10
C GLN A 131 -15.41 4.09 -6.16
N ILE A 132 -14.75 3.15 -5.47
CA ILE A 132 -13.30 3.00 -5.51
C ILE A 132 -12.93 1.53 -5.69
N PHE A 133 -12.07 1.23 -6.67
CA PHE A 133 -11.53 -0.11 -6.87
C PHE A 133 -10.31 -0.34 -5.98
N VAL A 134 -10.39 -1.36 -5.13
CA VAL A 134 -9.35 -1.68 -4.13
C VAL A 134 -8.79 -3.09 -4.33
N PRO A 135 -7.54 -3.35 -3.89
CA PRO A 135 -6.92 -4.67 -4.03
C PRO A 135 -7.68 -5.75 -3.25
N GLY A 136 -7.55 -7.00 -3.68
CA GLY A 136 -7.91 -8.13 -2.84
C GLY A 136 -6.95 -8.28 -1.66
N TYR A 137 -7.30 -9.13 -0.69
CA TYR A 137 -6.41 -9.45 0.43
C TYR A 137 -6.51 -10.92 0.80
N THR A 138 -5.41 -11.48 1.28
CA THR A 138 -5.34 -12.86 1.79
C THR A 138 -4.70 -12.85 3.18
N HIS A 139 -5.46 -13.30 4.18
CA HIS A 139 -4.94 -13.55 5.52
C HIS A 139 -4.60 -15.04 5.67
N ARG A 140 -3.44 -15.31 6.28
CA ARG A 140 -2.98 -16.67 6.61
C ARG A 140 -2.81 -16.77 8.11
N HIS A 141 -3.51 -17.72 8.73
CA HIS A 141 -3.40 -17.99 10.16
C HIS A 141 -2.75 -19.36 10.37
N ARG A 142 -1.72 -19.43 11.23
CA ARG A 142 -1.01 -20.69 11.52
C ARG A 142 -1.25 -21.09 12.96
N ILE A 143 -1.67 -22.35 13.16
CA ILE A 143 -1.75 -22.95 14.48
C ILE A 143 -0.77 -24.12 14.62
N PRO A 144 -0.14 -24.30 15.79
CA PRO A 144 0.70 -25.46 16.05
C PRO A 144 -0.17 -26.71 16.22
N ALA A 145 0.10 -27.75 15.44
CA ALA A 145 -0.59 -29.04 15.59
C ALA A 145 0.38 -30.20 15.31
N GLY A 146 0.93 -30.82 16.35
CA GLY A 146 1.80 -32.00 16.19
C GLY A 146 3.15 -31.69 15.53
N GLY A 147 3.75 -30.53 15.82
CA GLY A 147 5.06 -30.15 15.26
C GLY A 147 5.06 -29.70 13.79
N VAL A 148 3.94 -29.85 13.07
CA VAL A 148 3.72 -29.25 11.75
C VAL A 148 2.71 -28.10 11.89
N PRO A 149 3.03 -26.86 11.46
CA PRO A 149 2.06 -25.78 11.49
C PRO A 149 0.94 -26.05 10.48
N ILE A 150 -0.31 -25.96 10.93
CA ILE A 150 -1.48 -26.02 10.05
C ILE A 150 -1.85 -24.60 9.68
N GLU A 151 -1.97 -24.35 8.38
CA GLU A 151 -2.32 -23.04 7.83
C GLU A 151 -3.79 -23.00 7.41
N GLY A 152 -4.51 -22.04 7.96
CA GLY A 152 -5.83 -21.63 7.50
C GLY A 152 -5.76 -20.33 6.72
N ILE A 153 -6.64 -20.19 5.72
CA ILE A 153 -6.58 -19.11 4.73
C ILE A 153 -7.97 -18.51 4.56
N ALA A 154 -8.06 -17.19 4.58
CA ALA A 154 -9.25 -16.45 4.18
C ALA A 154 -8.86 -15.29 3.26
N SER A 155 -9.66 -15.03 2.23
CA SER A 155 -9.34 -14.02 1.23
C SER A 155 -10.58 -13.40 0.61
N PHE A 156 -10.45 -12.19 0.11
CA PHE A 156 -11.38 -11.57 -0.84
C PHE A 156 -10.62 -11.11 -2.09
N ALA A 157 -11.28 -11.19 -3.25
CA ALA A 157 -10.74 -10.72 -4.52
C ALA A 157 -10.80 -9.18 -4.61
N PRO A 158 -10.04 -8.54 -5.52
CA PRO A 158 -10.21 -7.11 -5.78
C PRO A 158 -11.68 -6.73 -6.00
N ILE A 159 -12.11 -5.61 -5.42
CA ILE A 159 -13.51 -5.24 -5.32
C ILE A 159 -13.71 -3.75 -5.56
N SER A 160 -14.80 -3.39 -6.23
CA SER A 160 -15.26 -2.00 -6.34
C SER A 160 -16.20 -1.71 -5.18
N LEU A 161 -15.84 -0.75 -4.34
CA LEU A 161 -16.61 -0.38 -3.15
C LEU A 161 -17.44 0.88 -3.45
N PRO A 162 -18.78 0.83 -3.37
CA PRO A 162 -19.62 2.02 -3.46
C PRO A 162 -19.28 3.00 -2.35
N VAL A 163 -19.22 4.30 -2.69
CA VAL A 163 -18.92 5.40 -1.78
C VAL A 163 -20.20 6.19 -1.50
N TYR A 164 -20.47 6.45 -0.22
CA TYR A 164 -21.66 7.16 0.25
C TYR A 164 -21.35 8.58 0.70
N SER A 165 -20.23 8.76 1.37
CA SER A 165 -19.76 10.07 1.80
C SER A 165 -18.24 10.10 1.80
N ALA A 166 -17.69 11.31 1.75
CA ALA A 166 -16.25 11.53 1.75
C ALA A 166 -15.90 12.80 2.52
N THR A 167 -14.86 12.73 3.35
CA THR A 167 -14.30 13.88 4.07
C THR A 167 -12.80 13.99 3.78
N LYS A 168 -12.37 15.11 3.19
CA LYS A 168 -10.94 15.39 2.96
C LYS A 168 -10.27 15.85 4.26
N GLU A 169 -9.01 15.49 4.44
CA GLU A 169 -8.20 15.91 5.60
C GLU A 169 -8.85 15.55 6.96
N ALA A 170 -9.55 14.41 7.00
CA ALA A 170 -10.34 14.00 8.15
C ALA A 170 -9.44 13.62 9.33
N ALA A 171 -9.75 14.15 10.51
CA ALA A 171 -9.16 13.69 11.76
C ALA A 171 -9.79 12.35 12.16
N VAL A 172 -8.97 11.33 12.32
CA VAL A 172 -9.39 10.01 12.77
C VAL A 172 -8.80 9.75 14.15
N PHE A 173 -9.67 9.44 15.10
CA PHE A 173 -9.32 9.20 16.49
C PHE A 173 -9.24 7.70 16.75
N ALA A 174 -8.08 7.24 17.22
CA ALA A 174 -7.80 5.83 17.38
C ALA A 174 -6.84 5.62 18.57
N GLY A 175 -7.35 5.03 19.66
CA GLY A 175 -6.55 4.69 20.85
C GLY A 175 -5.85 5.85 21.54
N GLY A 176 -6.49 7.02 21.61
CA GLY A 176 -5.90 8.23 22.21
C GLY A 176 -4.91 8.96 21.29
N HIS A 177 -4.76 8.52 20.04
CA HIS A 177 -4.01 9.20 19.00
C HIS A 177 -4.97 9.77 17.96
N THR A 178 -4.63 10.95 17.43
CA THR A 178 -5.30 11.55 16.28
C THR A 178 -4.33 11.53 15.10
N PHE A 179 -4.76 10.98 13.98
CA PHE A 179 -4.06 11.13 12.71
C PHE A 179 -5.01 11.72 11.68
N ARG A 180 -4.42 12.28 10.61
CA ARG A 180 -5.18 12.90 9.53
C ARG A 180 -5.12 12.01 8.30
N ALA A 181 -6.27 11.54 7.84
CA ALA A 181 -6.41 10.85 6.57
C ALA A 181 -6.52 11.87 5.43
N ASP A 182 -5.92 11.60 4.28
CA ASP A 182 -6.05 12.48 3.12
C ASP A 182 -7.50 12.55 2.65
N VAL A 183 -8.17 11.39 2.56
CA VAL A 183 -9.61 11.29 2.37
C VAL A 183 -10.14 10.14 3.23
N LEU A 184 -11.17 10.39 4.03
CA LEU A 184 -11.94 9.35 4.70
C LEU A 184 -13.23 9.12 3.93
N LEU A 185 -13.39 7.91 3.39
CA LEU A 185 -14.58 7.48 2.67
C LEU A 185 -15.50 6.68 3.60
N GLU A 186 -16.80 6.85 3.46
CA GLU A 186 -17.79 5.90 3.95
C GLU A 186 -18.20 5.00 2.78
N VAL A 187 -17.83 3.73 2.85
CA VAL A 187 -18.06 2.76 1.77
C VAL A 187 -19.02 1.67 2.21
N GLU A 188 -19.61 0.97 1.25
CA GLU A 188 -20.35 -0.27 1.54
C GLU A 188 -19.50 -1.51 1.28
N TYR A 189 -19.41 -2.35 2.30
CA TYR A 189 -18.76 -3.65 2.25
C TYR A 189 -19.63 -4.66 2.99
N GLU A 190 -19.93 -5.80 2.35
CA GLU A 190 -20.79 -6.85 2.93
C GLU A 190 -22.13 -6.32 3.52
N ARG A 191 -22.75 -5.34 2.84
CA ARG A 191 -24.00 -4.65 3.24
C ARG A 191 -23.91 -3.79 4.50
N ALA A 192 -22.70 -3.51 4.99
CA ALA A 192 -22.44 -2.59 6.09
C ALA A 192 -21.77 -1.31 5.59
N ARG A 193 -22.03 -0.19 6.27
CA ARG A 193 -21.26 1.05 6.12
C ARG A 193 -19.95 0.92 6.87
N CYS A 194 -18.83 1.14 6.19
CA CYS A 194 -17.50 1.02 6.75
C CYS A 194 -16.67 2.26 6.43
N PRO A 195 -15.93 2.81 7.41
CA PRO A 195 -14.94 3.83 7.10
C PRO A 195 -13.75 3.21 6.35
N LEU A 196 -13.29 3.87 5.30
CA LEU A 196 -12.08 3.56 4.56
C LEU A 196 -11.20 4.80 4.47
N ALA A 197 -10.08 4.80 5.19
CA ALA A 197 -9.06 5.84 5.06
C ALA A 197 -8.26 5.64 3.77
N VAL A 198 -8.13 6.69 2.99
CA VAL A 198 -7.31 6.73 1.78
C VAL A 198 -6.14 7.66 2.02
N GLU A 199 -4.94 7.16 1.76
CA GLU A 199 -3.68 7.87 1.89
C GLU A 199 -3.06 8.01 0.50
N ILE A 200 -2.77 9.23 0.06
CA ILE A 200 -2.22 9.48 -1.27
C ILE A 200 -0.73 9.79 -1.14
N CYS A 201 0.10 8.90 -1.66
CA CYS A 201 1.55 9.05 -1.64
C CYS A 201 2.05 9.53 -3.01
N VAL A 202 2.69 10.70 -3.07
CA VAL A 202 3.37 11.19 -4.29
C VAL A 202 4.90 11.03 -4.18
N SER A 203 5.47 11.39 -3.03
CA SER A 203 6.92 11.37 -2.82
C SER A 203 7.37 10.67 -1.54
N HIS A 204 6.55 10.69 -0.50
CA HIS A 204 6.90 10.13 0.80
C HIS A 204 5.86 9.08 1.20
N PRO A 205 6.26 7.81 1.40
CA PRO A 205 5.35 6.78 1.84
C PRO A 205 4.88 7.06 3.26
N ILE A 206 3.73 6.50 3.60
CA ILE A 206 3.20 6.55 4.96
C ILE A 206 4.20 5.98 5.98
N ASP A 207 4.40 6.70 7.08
CA ASP A 207 5.32 6.29 8.13
C ASP A 207 4.81 5.07 8.93
N GLU A 208 5.73 4.29 9.47
CA GLU A 208 5.43 3.07 10.22
C GLU A 208 4.62 3.31 11.49
N ARG A 209 4.67 4.51 12.09
CA ARG A 209 3.88 4.83 13.29
C ARG A 209 2.40 4.94 12.94
N LYS A 210 2.09 5.60 11.82
CA LYS A 210 0.73 5.74 11.32
C LYS A 210 0.18 4.39 10.85
N LYS A 211 0.97 3.59 10.13
CA LYS A 211 0.60 2.20 9.78
C LYS A 211 0.22 1.39 11.02
N ALA A 212 1.08 1.40 12.04
CA ALA A 212 0.84 0.65 13.27
C ALA A 212 -0.41 1.13 14.03
N ALA A 213 -0.69 2.43 14.05
CA ALA A 213 -1.91 2.97 14.66
C ALA A 213 -3.17 2.51 13.92
N LEU A 214 -3.16 2.59 12.58
CA LEU A 214 -4.27 2.15 11.73
C LEU A 214 -4.61 0.67 11.95
N SER A 215 -3.59 -0.19 11.95
CA SER A 215 -3.78 -1.63 12.16
C SER A 215 -4.25 -1.98 13.58
N ARG A 216 -3.75 -1.28 14.61
CA ARG A 216 -4.13 -1.55 16.02
C ARG A 216 -5.60 -1.25 16.32
N HIS A 217 -6.21 -0.34 15.56
CA HIS A 217 -7.59 0.11 15.80
C HIS A 217 -8.58 -0.42 14.77
N ASP A 218 -8.17 -1.39 13.95
CA ASP A 218 -8.99 -2.03 12.92
C ASP A 218 -9.59 -1.03 11.91
N ILE A 219 -8.84 0.05 11.60
CA ILE A 219 -9.30 1.11 10.68
C ILE A 219 -8.88 0.74 9.27
N ALA A 220 -9.85 0.36 8.43
CA ALA A 220 -9.59 0.01 7.04
C ALA A 220 -8.90 1.18 6.31
N SER A 221 -7.77 0.90 5.67
CA SER A 221 -6.88 1.92 5.15
C SER A 221 -6.12 1.43 3.92
N VAL A 222 -6.15 2.23 2.85
CA VAL A 222 -5.44 1.97 1.59
C VAL A 222 -4.52 3.14 1.24
N GLU A 223 -3.28 2.83 0.89
CA GLU A 223 -2.34 3.77 0.30
C GLU A 223 -2.45 3.70 -1.23
N ILE A 224 -2.46 4.86 -1.88
CA ILE A 224 -2.44 5.01 -3.33
C ILE A 224 -1.21 5.83 -3.72
N VAL A 225 -0.24 5.16 -4.33
CA VAL A 225 1.03 5.75 -4.77
C VAL A 225 0.86 6.29 -6.20
N ILE A 226 1.23 7.55 -6.41
CA ILE A 226 1.32 8.19 -7.73
C ILE A 226 2.80 8.42 -8.05
N GLU A 227 3.39 7.47 -8.78
CA GLU A 227 4.82 7.48 -9.09
C GLU A 227 5.19 8.47 -10.20
N ASP A 228 4.29 8.65 -11.16
CA ASP A 228 4.51 9.53 -12.31
C ASP A 228 4.23 10.99 -11.94
N LYS A 229 5.29 11.75 -11.64
CA LYS A 229 5.20 13.20 -11.40
C LYS A 229 4.90 14.00 -12.68
N GLY A 230 5.06 13.39 -13.86
CA GLY A 230 4.65 13.92 -15.16
C GLY A 230 3.18 13.65 -15.49
N VAL A 231 2.39 13.11 -14.55
CA VAL A 231 0.96 12.89 -14.73
C VAL A 231 0.18 14.18 -15.05
N LEU A 232 0.69 15.34 -14.60
CA LEU A 232 0.12 16.65 -14.91
C LEU A 232 0.84 17.27 -16.10
N SER A 233 0.13 17.37 -17.22
CA SER A 233 0.56 18.05 -18.44
C SER A 233 0.16 19.52 -18.47
N GLY A 234 -0.78 19.93 -17.62
CA GLY A 234 -1.45 21.23 -17.66
C GLY A 234 -2.74 21.20 -18.46
N HIS A 235 -3.10 20.10 -19.12
CA HIS A 235 -4.39 19.96 -19.79
C HIS A 235 -5.44 19.36 -18.84
N PRO A 236 -6.42 20.15 -18.34
CA PRO A 236 -7.29 19.73 -17.25
C PRO A 236 -8.01 18.40 -17.52
N ASP A 237 -8.65 18.24 -18.67
CA ASP A 237 -9.44 17.05 -18.96
C ASP A 237 -8.55 15.79 -19.07
N GLU A 238 -7.37 15.93 -19.68
CA GLU A 238 -6.43 14.82 -19.81
C GLU A 238 -5.84 14.41 -18.46
N ASP A 239 -5.39 15.39 -17.68
CA ASP A 239 -4.78 15.19 -16.36
C ASP A 239 -5.79 14.57 -15.39
N MET A 240 -7.03 15.09 -15.39
CA MET A 240 -8.13 14.53 -14.62
C MET A 240 -8.45 13.10 -15.04
N ASN A 241 -8.49 12.81 -16.34
CA ASN A 241 -8.75 11.45 -16.82
C ASN A 241 -7.63 10.47 -16.43
N ARG A 242 -6.36 10.87 -16.56
CA ARG A 242 -5.21 10.06 -16.14
C ARG A 242 -5.24 9.76 -14.65
N LEU A 243 -5.45 10.78 -13.83
CA LEU A 243 -5.56 10.64 -12.38
C LEU A 243 -6.74 9.78 -11.98
N ARG A 244 -7.95 10.00 -12.52
CA ARG A 244 -9.14 9.19 -12.22
C ARG A 244 -8.90 7.71 -12.51
N LYS A 245 -8.33 7.39 -13.66
CA LYS A 245 -8.03 6.00 -14.04
C LYS A 245 -7.07 5.33 -13.07
N HIS A 246 -6.08 6.05 -12.55
CA HIS A 246 -5.12 5.53 -11.56
C HIS A 246 -5.73 5.45 -10.15
N LEU A 247 -6.47 6.47 -9.75
CA LEU A 247 -7.03 6.61 -8.39
C LEU A 247 -8.25 5.73 -8.15
N LEU A 248 -9.07 5.45 -9.17
CA LEU A 248 -10.38 4.83 -9.00
C LEU A 248 -10.51 3.48 -9.70
N ASP A 249 -9.88 3.29 -10.87
CA ASP A 249 -10.21 2.17 -11.76
C ASP A 249 -9.13 1.07 -11.83
N ARG A 250 -7.88 1.39 -11.47
CA ARG A 250 -6.73 0.48 -11.56
C ARG A 250 -6.32 -0.01 -10.19
N LEU A 251 -5.62 -1.15 -10.12
CA LEU A 251 -4.98 -1.61 -8.87
C LEU A 251 -3.53 -1.16 -8.72
N HIS A 252 -2.92 -0.71 -9.81
CA HIS A 252 -1.54 -0.24 -9.82
C HIS A 252 -1.33 0.87 -8.79
N GLY A 253 -0.29 0.74 -7.97
CA GLY A 253 0.02 1.70 -6.91
C GLY A 253 -0.92 1.65 -5.70
N LYS A 254 -1.87 0.70 -5.61
CA LYS A 254 -2.75 0.56 -4.43
C LYS A 254 -2.26 -0.54 -3.50
N GLN A 255 -2.10 -0.22 -2.23
CA GLN A 255 -1.67 -1.15 -1.20
C GLN A 255 -2.54 -1.01 0.05
N TRP A 256 -2.98 -2.14 0.61
CA TRP A 256 -3.58 -2.13 1.94
C TRP A 256 -2.55 -1.77 3.00
N ILE A 257 -2.85 -0.74 3.80
CA ILE A 257 -2.21 -0.54 5.10
C ILE A 257 -2.90 -1.44 6.12
N HIS A 258 -4.23 -1.43 6.10
CA HIS A 258 -5.07 -2.31 6.91
C HIS A 258 -6.32 -2.71 6.11
N PRO A 259 -6.54 -3.99 5.80
CA PRO A 259 -7.64 -4.42 4.94
C PRO A 259 -9.02 -4.14 5.52
N ILE A 260 -9.97 -3.84 4.66
CA ILE A 260 -11.38 -3.81 5.06
C ILE A 260 -11.83 -5.20 5.55
N GLY A 261 -12.59 -5.24 6.65
CA GLY A 261 -13.06 -6.50 7.24
C GLY A 261 -11.96 -7.41 7.80
N TYR A 262 -10.79 -6.87 8.15
CA TYR A 262 -9.64 -7.66 8.59
C TYR A 262 -9.95 -8.59 9.77
N SER A 263 -10.63 -8.09 10.82
CA SER A 263 -10.99 -8.92 11.98
C SER A 263 -11.80 -10.16 11.61
N ASP A 264 -12.72 -10.03 10.65
CA ASP A 264 -13.52 -11.14 10.17
C ASP A 264 -12.70 -12.13 9.31
N LEU A 265 -11.83 -11.61 8.44
CA LEU A 265 -10.89 -12.44 7.67
C LEU A 265 -9.95 -13.23 8.58
N ALA A 266 -9.39 -12.58 9.60
CA ALA A 266 -8.51 -13.21 10.58
C ALA A 266 -9.22 -14.32 11.35
N ARG A 267 -10.47 -14.07 11.75
CA ARG A 267 -11.33 -15.07 12.40
C ARG A 267 -11.59 -16.28 11.49
N ARG A 268 -12.00 -16.06 10.24
CA ARG A 268 -12.26 -17.13 9.26
C ARG A 268 -11.03 -17.98 8.98
N ALA A 269 -9.87 -17.35 8.79
CA ALA A 269 -8.61 -18.07 8.57
C ALA A 269 -8.23 -18.92 9.79
N ARG A 270 -8.48 -18.42 11.01
CA ARG A 270 -8.28 -19.20 12.23
C ARG A 270 -9.22 -20.40 12.31
N GLU A 271 -10.51 -20.20 12.04
CA GLU A 271 -11.52 -21.27 12.02
C GLU A 271 -11.17 -22.36 11.00
N ASP A 272 -10.70 -21.97 9.81
CA ASP A 272 -10.19 -22.89 8.78
C ASP A 272 -8.98 -23.70 9.29
N ALA A 273 -8.02 -23.04 9.94
CA ALA A 273 -6.86 -23.72 10.53
C ALA A 273 -7.28 -24.74 11.60
N GLU A 274 -8.19 -24.34 12.50
CA GLU A 274 -8.71 -25.20 13.57
C GLU A 274 -9.53 -26.38 13.01
N ALA A 275 -10.34 -26.17 11.96
CA ALA A 275 -11.09 -27.23 11.30
C ALA A 275 -10.15 -28.26 10.66
N LYS A 276 -9.12 -27.81 9.93
CA LYS A 276 -8.07 -28.67 9.37
C LYS A 276 -7.33 -29.47 10.45
N ALA A 277 -7.05 -28.85 11.60
CA ALA A 277 -6.41 -29.55 12.73
C ALA A 277 -7.27 -30.66 13.34
N ARG A 278 -8.59 -30.48 13.42
CA ARG A 278 -9.52 -31.50 13.93
C ARG A 278 -9.61 -32.71 13.02
N LEU A 279 -9.51 -32.51 11.70
CA LEU A 279 -9.60 -33.56 10.69
C LEU A 279 -8.29 -34.37 10.53
N ARG A 280 -7.22 -34.00 11.23
CA ARG A 280 -5.92 -34.68 11.12
C ARG A 280 -6.05 -36.13 11.66
N PRO A 281 -5.69 -37.16 10.87
CA PRO A 281 -5.87 -38.56 11.26
C PRO A 281 -5.18 -38.89 12.58
N VAL A 282 -5.83 -39.70 13.43
CA VAL A 282 -5.27 -40.16 14.73
C VAL A 282 -3.96 -40.93 14.55
N GLY A 283 -3.70 -41.51 13.37
CA GLY A 283 -2.46 -42.22 13.03
C GLY A 283 -1.19 -41.36 13.10
N ASP A 284 -1.29 -40.06 12.76
CA ASP A 284 -0.16 -39.12 12.86
C ASP A 284 0.24 -38.86 14.32
N ARG A 285 -0.73 -38.92 15.25
CA ARG A 285 -0.49 -38.77 16.69
C ARG A 285 0.30 -39.96 17.26
N HIS A 286 0.21 -41.15 16.65
CA HIS A 286 0.95 -42.34 17.08
C HIS A 286 2.40 -42.31 16.59
N ALA A 287 2.64 -41.86 15.34
CA ALA A 287 3.98 -41.61 14.83
C ALA A 287 4.70 -40.50 15.63
N GLU A 288 3.98 -39.45 16.04
CA GLU A 288 4.48 -38.39 16.92
C GLU A 288 4.75 -38.87 18.36
N ARG A 289 3.94 -39.77 18.92
CA ARG A 289 4.23 -40.40 20.23
C ARG A 289 5.46 -41.31 20.20
N ILE A 290 5.75 -41.90 19.05
CA ILE A 290 6.94 -42.73 18.83
C ILE A 290 8.18 -41.84 18.65
N SER A 291 8.08 -40.71 17.93
CA SER A 291 9.19 -39.77 17.76
C SER A 291 9.46 -38.87 18.99
N ALA A 292 8.45 -38.61 19.82
CA ALA A 292 8.59 -37.90 21.10
C ALA A 292 9.14 -38.79 22.24
N ARG A 293 9.15 -40.12 22.08
CA ARG A 293 9.91 -41.02 22.95
C ARG A 293 11.39 -40.86 22.61
N ARG A 294 12.11 -40.04 23.39
CA ARG A 294 13.58 -40.06 23.40
C ARG A 294 14.04 -41.53 23.53
N PRO A 295 14.85 -42.08 22.62
CA PRO A 295 15.45 -43.39 22.86
C PRO A 295 16.26 -43.31 24.16
N ARG A 296 16.05 -44.29 25.06
CA ARG A 296 16.86 -44.44 26.27
C ARG A 296 18.33 -44.47 25.83
N HIS A 297 19.15 -43.62 26.45
CA HIS A 297 20.58 -43.54 26.23
C HIS A 297 21.20 -44.93 26.32
N VAL A 298 21.52 -45.53 25.17
CA VAL A 298 22.53 -46.57 25.07
C VAL A 298 23.84 -45.82 24.93
N ASN A 299 24.70 -45.93 25.94
CA ASN A 299 26.06 -45.39 25.92
C ASN A 299 26.79 -45.96 24.70
N ARG A 300 26.98 -45.11 23.69
CA ARG A 300 27.93 -45.33 22.59
C ARG A 300 29.06 -44.31 22.74
N PRO A 301 30.32 -44.73 22.56
CA PRO A 301 31.48 -43.89 22.85
C PRO A 301 31.48 -42.63 21.98
N HIS A 302 31.96 -41.54 22.57
CA HIS A 302 31.96 -40.17 22.04
C HIS A 302 32.26 -40.09 20.53
N ALA A 303 31.21 -39.87 19.74
CA ALA A 303 31.35 -39.30 18.42
C ALA A 303 31.55 -37.78 18.58
N ARG A 304 32.56 -37.23 17.90
CA ARG A 304 32.85 -35.79 17.84
C ARG A 304 31.56 -34.99 17.54
N PRO A 305 31.41 -33.77 18.10
CA PRO A 305 30.31 -32.89 17.75
C PRO A 305 30.27 -32.71 16.23
N LEU A 306 29.08 -32.88 15.65
CA LEU A 306 28.85 -32.49 14.27
C LEU A 306 29.10 -30.97 14.15
N PRO A 307 29.81 -30.51 13.11
CA PRO A 307 29.98 -29.09 12.88
C PRO A 307 28.60 -28.42 12.69
N PRO A 308 28.47 -27.12 13.00
CA PRO A 308 27.23 -26.37 12.78
C PRO A 308 26.75 -26.54 11.33
N PRO A 309 25.43 -26.42 11.07
CA PRO A 309 24.87 -26.60 9.73
C PRO A 309 25.63 -25.73 8.73
N ALA A 310 26.10 -26.37 7.65
CA ALA A 310 26.89 -25.72 6.62
C ALA A 310 26.11 -24.54 6.00
N PRO A 311 26.81 -23.46 5.61
CA PRO A 311 26.17 -22.31 4.97
C PRO A 311 25.38 -22.69 3.72
N LYS A 312 24.28 -21.97 3.51
CA LYS A 312 23.32 -22.06 2.39
C LYS A 312 24.07 -22.36 1.07
N ARG A 313 23.86 -23.54 0.48
CA ARG A 313 24.56 -23.98 -0.73
C ARG A 313 24.02 -23.22 -1.95
N ARG A 314 24.56 -22.03 -2.23
CA ARG A 314 24.53 -21.43 -3.57
C ARG A 314 25.40 -22.32 -4.46
N LYS A 315 24.82 -22.94 -5.48
CA LYS A 315 25.55 -23.82 -6.39
C LYS A 315 25.61 -23.16 -7.76
N TRP A 316 26.83 -23.01 -8.28
CA TRP A 316 27.04 -22.61 -9.66
C TRP A 316 26.49 -23.69 -10.59
N TYR A 317 25.79 -23.26 -11.63
CA TYR A 317 25.28 -24.09 -12.70
C TYR A 317 25.80 -23.52 -14.02
N GLY A 318 26.84 -24.14 -14.56
CA GLY A 318 27.67 -23.53 -15.61
C GLY A 318 28.36 -22.25 -15.11
N ASP A 319 28.77 -21.41 -16.06
CA ASP A 319 29.40 -20.10 -15.78
C ASP A 319 28.37 -18.96 -15.66
N ASP A 320 27.09 -19.24 -15.95
CA ASP A 320 26.06 -18.24 -16.21
C ASP A 320 24.99 -18.10 -15.12
N ALA A 321 24.89 -19.06 -14.19
CA ALA A 321 23.80 -19.09 -13.23
C ALA A 321 24.20 -19.59 -11.83
N ILE A 322 23.57 -19.00 -10.82
CA ILE A 322 23.64 -19.43 -9.43
C ILE A 322 22.26 -19.94 -9.01
N VAL A 323 22.22 -21.15 -8.46
CA VAL A 323 20.98 -21.79 -8.00
C VAL A 323 21.00 -21.94 -6.49
N HIS A 324 19.93 -21.51 -5.83
CA HIS A 324 19.74 -21.66 -4.38
C HIS A 324 18.26 -21.84 -4.03
N THR A 325 17.93 -22.08 -2.76
CA THR A 325 16.52 -22.15 -2.31
C THR A 325 15.97 -20.77 -2.01
N SER A 326 14.68 -20.54 -2.25
CA SER A 326 14.00 -19.29 -1.87
C SER A 326 13.86 -19.18 -0.36
N GLU A 327 14.06 -17.98 0.18
CA GLU A 327 13.84 -17.67 1.60
C GLU A 327 12.37 -17.31 1.88
N GLU A 328 11.67 -16.83 0.87
CA GLU A 328 10.28 -16.38 0.94
C GLU A 328 9.29 -17.52 0.61
N TYR A 329 9.73 -18.50 -0.19
CA TYR A 329 8.90 -19.61 -0.68
C TYR A 329 9.50 -20.99 -0.37
N PRO A 330 9.08 -21.65 0.74
CA PRO A 330 9.55 -22.98 1.09
C PRO A 330 9.24 -24.00 -0.02
N GLY A 331 10.27 -24.69 -0.53
CA GLY A 331 10.12 -25.66 -1.64
C GLY A 331 10.15 -25.03 -3.04
N ALA A 332 10.62 -23.78 -3.15
CA ALA A 332 10.99 -23.18 -4.42
C ALA A 332 12.52 -23.01 -4.50
N PHE A 333 13.08 -23.17 -5.69
CA PHE A 333 14.46 -22.83 -5.98
C PHE A 333 14.51 -21.54 -6.81
N VAL A 334 15.54 -20.74 -6.55
CA VAL A 334 15.85 -19.50 -7.23
C VAL A 334 17.00 -19.76 -8.19
N VAL A 335 16.84 -19.26 -9.42
CA VAL A 335 17.92 -19.16 -10.41
C VAL A 335 18.24 -17.70 -10.59
N GLU A 336 19.46 -17.33 -10.26
CA GLU A 336 20.02 -15.99 -10.44
C GLU A 336 21.04 -16.04 -11.59
N LEU A 337 20.79 -15.30 -12.66
CA LEU A 337 21.70 -15.22 -13.80
C LEU A 337 22.79 -14.17 -13.55
N VAL A 338 24.01 -14.47 -14.00
CA VAL A 338 25.11 -13.53 -13.97
C VAL A 338 24.80 -12.37 -14.94
N PRO A 339 25.02 -11.10 -14.54
CA PRO A 339 24.80 -9.95 -15.41
C PRO A 339 25.59 -10.05 -16.73
N GLY A 340 24.95 -9.74 -17.86
CA GLY A 340 25.56 -9.73 -19.20
C GLY A 340 25.15 -10.90 -20.11
N ASN A 341 24.31 -11.83 -19.65
CA ASN A 341 23.77 -12.92 -20.46
C ASN A 341 22.31 -12.66 -20.90
N ASP A 342 22.12 -11.71 -21.82
CA ASP A 342 20.80 -11.27 -22.30
C ASP A 342 20.00 -12.40 -22.98
N THR A 343 20.70 -13.40 -23.53
CA THR A 343 20.09 -14.58 -24.15
C THR A 343 19.46 -15.50 -23.09
N ALA A 344 20.16 -15.74 -21.97
CA ALA A 344 19.62 -16.52 -20.86
C ALA A 344 18.46 -15.81 -20.17
N VAL A 345 18.53 -14.48 -20.00
CA VAL A 345 17.42 -13.66 -19.47
C VAL A 345 16.18 -13.81 -20.33
N SER A 346 16.32 -13.64 -21.65
CA SER A 346 15.20 -13.76 -22.60
C SER A 346 14.55 -15.15 -22.58
N LYS A 347 15.35 -16.21 -22.47
CA LYS A 347 14.86 -17.60 -22.33
C LYS A 347 14.11 -17.80 -21.01
N MET A 348 14.62 -17.25 -19.92
CA MET A 348 14.00 -17.35 -18.58
C MET A 348 12.68 -16.58 -18.50
N GLU A 349 12.62 -15.39 -19.09
CA GLU A 349 11.35 -14.66 -19.22
C GLU A 349 10.32 -15.43 -20.05
N ALA A 350 10.74 -16.03 -21.17
CA ALA A 350 9.85 -16.84 -22.00
C ALA A 350 9.34 -18.09 -21.25
N LEU A 351 10.17 -18.68 -20.39
CA LEU A 351 9.80 -19.81 -19.54
C LEU A 351 8.83 -19.38 -18.43
N ALA A 352 9.09 -18.23 -17.80
CA ALA A 352 8.23 -17.64 -16.78
C ALA A 352 6.83 -17.32 -17.33
N ARG A 353 6.73 -16.84 -18.58
CA ARG A 353 5.44 -16.60 -19.26
C ARG A 353 4.64 -17.88 -19.56
N LYS A 354 5.28 -19.05 -19.63
CA LYS A 354 4.66 -20.34 -20.00
C LYS A 354 4.24 -21.19 -18.80
N HIS A 355 4.69 -20.86 -17.60
CA HIS A 355 4.52 -21.71 -16.42
C HIS A 355 3.95 -20.90 -15.26
N GLU A 356 2.75 -21.26 -14.81
CA GLU A 356 2.17 -20.72 -13.60
C GLU A 356 3.03 -21.05 -12.37
N GLY A 357 3.20 -20.08 -11.48
CA GLY A 357 4.00 -20.22 -10.27
C GLY A 357 5.46 -19.76 -10.37
N VAL A 358 5.93 -19.35 -11.56
CA VAL A 358 7.25 -18.70 -11.70
C VAL A 358 7.14 -17.22 -11.32
N ARG A 359 8.03 -16.74 -10.46
CA ARG A 359 8.04 -15.32 -10.02
C ARG A 359 9.41 -14.70 -10.25
N LEU A 360 9.39 -13.40 -10.55
CA LEU A 360 10.60 -12.59 -10.64
C LEU A 360 10.95 -12.10 -9.22
N GLU A 361 12.10 -12.51 -8.71
CA GLU A 361 12.61 -12.16 -7.37
C GLU A 361 13.59 -10.98 -7.42
N GLY A 362 14.03 -10.57 -8.62
CA GLY A 362 14.97 -9.48 -8.83
C GLY A 362 15.28 -9.27 -10.32
N ARG A 363 16.24 -8.40 -10.64
CA ARG A 363 16.55 -8.02 -12.05
C ARG A 363 16.91 -9.19 -12.98
N ALA A 364 17.46 -10.27 -12.44
CA ALA A 364 17.83 -11.47 -13.19
C ALA A 364 17.67 -12.74 -12.33
N ALA A 365 16.69 -12.74 -11.43
CA ALA A 365 16.44 -13.85 -10.51
C ALA A 365 14.98 -14.29 -10.58
N TRP A 366 14.77 -15.61 -10.72
CA TRP A 366 13.43 -16.19 -10.77
C TRP A 366 13.29 -17.32 -9.77
N SER A 367 12.19 -17.33 -9.02
CA SER A 367 11.80 -18.47 -8.19
C SER A 367 10.87 -19.40 -8.96
N PHE A 368 11.14 -20.70 -8.83
CA PHE A 368 10.42 -21.77 -9.51
C PHE A 368 9.93 -22.80 -8.49
N PRO A 369 8.72 -23.34 -8.66
CA PRO A 369 8.31 -24.51 -7.91
C PRO A 369 9.21 -25.72 -8.26
N ASP A 370 9.49 -26.56 -7.26
CA ASP A 370 10.45 -27.68 -7.37
C ASP A 370 10.17 -28.64 -8.53
N ASN A 371 8.91 -28.79 -8.94
CA ASN A 371 8.51 -29.63 -10.08
C ASN A 371 9.06 -29.14 -11.44
N LEU A 372 9.55 -27.90 -11.53
CA LEU A 372 10.16 -27.33 -12.73
C LEU A 372 11.69 -27.38 -12.73
N ALA A 373 12.34 -27.81 -11.62
CA ALA A 373 13.80 -27.79 -11.45
C ALA A 373 14.57 -28.43 -12.60
N ALA A 374 14.27 -29.68 -12.92
CA ALA A 374 14.97 -30.40 -13.97
C ALA A 374 14.71 -29.81 -15.38
N LYS A 375 13.61 -29.07 -15.59
CA LYS A 375 13.27 -28.45 -16.88
C LYS A 375 13.98 -27.10 -17.04
N VAL A 376 14.04 -26.30 -15.99
CA VAL A 376 14.74 -25.01 -15.97
C VAL A 376 16.23 -25.22 -16.18
N LEU A 377 16.84 -26.11 -15.41
CA LEU A 377 18.29 -26.40 -15.50
C LEU A 377 18.72 -26.96 -16.86
N ARG A 378 17.84 -27.68 -17.57
CA ARG A 378 18.12 -28.17 -18.93
C ARG A 378 18.10 -27.08 -20.00
N ASN A 379 17.34 -26.00 -19.79
CA ASN A 379 17.25 -24.88 -20.74
C ASN A 379 18.34 -23.82 -20.54
N LEU A 380 19.11 -23.92 -19.45
CA LEU A 380 20.27 -23.07 -19.15
C LEU A 380 21.57 -23.57 -19.81
N ASN A 381 21.62 -24.83 -20.27
CA ASN A 381 22.74 -25.38 -21.05
C ASN A 381 22.65 -25.03 -22.54
#